data_AF-A0A925ZHN3-F1
#
_entry.id   AF-A0A925ZHN3-F1
#
_cell.length_a   1.000
_cell.length_b   1.000
_cell.length_c   1.000
_cell.angle_alpha   90.00
_cell.angle_beta   90.00
_cell.angle_gamma   90.00
#
_symmetry.space_group_name_H-M   'P 1'
#
loop_
_entity.id
_entity.type
_entity.pdbx_description
1 polymer ?
#
loop_
_entity_poly.entity_id
_entity_poly.type
_entity_poly.pdbx_seq_one_letter_code
_entity_poly.pdbx_strand_id
1 'polypeptide(L)'
;MTSRERLLATGRGGEVDRKPVIHWPHWEPGSDLRYFNHETLPEHMEEGEHDVALVEITNPFGLALQQEIDLNKILKDDPKAGNRVLGELVDEAKRDIDQAFEVGADGILYRLYGARARHCTPMQYGGFYLERDRELLEGVKDALFNAIFVVGEEDVYLDFVSDLPAHAFGWDFKETQIPASEVRKMRAGALLSEDPESDILLDSGTAFLSRVLESSLRTEESYAV
;
A
#
# COMPACT_ATOMS: atom_id res chain seq x y z
N MET A 1 23.31 -8.41 9.41
CA MET A 1 21.94 -8.34 9.96
C MET A 1 21.07 -9.34 9.22
N THR A 2 20.12 -9.98 9.90
CA THR A 2 19.06 -10.75 9.24
C THR A 2 18.13 -9.81 8.46
N SER A 3 17.30 -10.35 7.57
CA SER A 3 16.32 -9.57 6.82
C SER A 3 15.32 -8.87 7.74
N ARG A 4 14.79 -9.58 8.75
CA ARG A 4 13.98 -9.01 9.83
C ARG A 4 14.69 -7.89 10.60
N GLU A 5 15.93 -8.11 11.07
CA GLU A 5 16.69 -7.07 11.79
C GLU A 5 16.85 -5.80 10.96
N ARG A 6 17.18 -5.98 9.67
CA ARG A 6 17.40 -4.87 8.74
C ARG A 6 16.12 -4.07 8.52
N LEU A 7 15.00 -4.74 8.24
CA LEU A 7 13.72 -4.08 8.00
C LEU A 7 13.25 -3.29 9.23
N LEU A 8 13.35 -3.89 10.42
CA LEU A 8 12.95 -3.25 11.67
C LEU A 8 13.86 -2.07 12.04
N ALA A 9 15.18 -2.20 11.81
CA ALA A 9 16.11 -1.09 11.99
C ALA A 9 15.80 0.06 11.02
N THR A 10 15.59 -0.23 9.74
CA THR A 10 15.20 0.78 8.74
C THR A 10 13.91 1.49 9.11
N GLY A 11 12.86 0.77 9.49
CA GLY A 11 11.58 1.35 9.91
C GLY A 11 11.67 2.27 11.12
N ARG A 12 12.68 2.07 11.99
CA ARG A 12 12.97 2.91 13.16
C ARG A 12 13.99 4.02 12.88
N GLY A 13 14.47 4.16 11.64
CA GLY A 13 15.51 5.12 11.26
C GLY A 13 16.90 4.77 11.80
N GLY A 14 17.15 3.50 12.12
CA GLY A 14 18.44 3.00 12.59
C GLY A 14 19.43 2.71 11.46
N GLU A 15 20.70 2.48 11.83
CA GLU A 15 21.74 2.07 10.89
C GLU A 15 21.55 0.61 10.45
N VAL A 16 21.84 0.35 9.17
CA VAL A 16 21.73 -0.98 8.56
C VAL A 16 22.99 -1.35 7.77
N ASP A 17 23.23 -2.65 7.61
CA ASP A 17 24.36 -3.18 6.85
C ASP A 17 24.23 -3.00 5.33
N ARG A 18 22.98 -2.94 4.84
CA ARG A 18 22.58 -2.54 3.49
C ARG A 18 21.11 -2.09 3.51
N LYS A 19 20.65 -1.43 2.45
CA LYS A 19 19.21 -1.15 2.27
C LYS A 19 18.43 -2.47 2.15
N PRO A 20 17.26 -2.63 2.81
CA PRO A 20 16.38 -3.73 2.51
C PRO A 20 15.87 -3.63 1.06
N VAL A 21 15.68 -4.77 0.43
CA VAL A 21 15.12 -4.90 -0.92
C VAL A 21 13.84 -5.71 -0.82
N ILE A 22 12.77 -5.22 -1.42
CA ILE A 22 11.50 -5.93 -1.53
C ILE A 22 11.26 -6.21 -3.01
N HIS A 23 11.18 -7.48 -3.37
CA HIS A 23 10.80 -7.88 -4.73
C HIS A 23 9.28 -7.73 -4.89
N TRP A 24 8.87 -7.04 -5.96
CA TRP A 24 7.49 -6.61 -6.19
C TRP A 24 7.08 -6.84 -7.66
N PRO A 25 5.81 -7.17 -7.99
CA PRO A 25 4.64 -7.35 -7.13
C PRO A 25 4.51 -8.77 -6.56
N HIS A 26 5.46 -9.65 -6.84
CA HIS A 26 5.49 -11.01 -6.32
C HIS A 26 6.70 -11.18 -5.42
N TRP A 27 6.52 -11.95 -4.35
CA TRP A 27 7.64 -12.34 -3.51
C TRP A 27 8.56 -13.29 -4.27
N GLU A 28 9.87 -13.02 -4.18
CA GLU A 28 10.92 -13.88 -4.72
C GLU A 28 12.02 -14.11 -3.65
N PRO A 29 12.73 -15.25 -3.69
CA PRO A 29 13.88 -15.49 -2.83
C PRO A 29 14.92 -14.36 -2.96
N GLY A 30 15.30 -13.77 -1.83
CA GLY A 30 16.18 -12.58 -1.80
C GLY A 30 15.48 -11.30 -1.33
N SER A 31 14.14 -11.30 -1.32
CA SER A 31 13.34 -10.23 -0.71
C SER A 31 13.53 -10.25 0.81
N ASP A 32 13.74 -9.08 1.42
CA ASP A 32 13.87 -8.91 2.87
C ASP A 32 12.52 -8.98 3.62
N LEU A 33 11.43 -9.15 2.88
CA LEU A 33 10.05 -9.20 3.35
C LEU A 33 9.24 -10.19 2.51
N ARG A 34 8.36 -10.95 3.15
CA ARG A 34 7.35 -11.78 2.49
C ARG A 34 6.06 -10.98 2.30
N TYR A 35 5.46 -11.13 1.14
CA TYR A 35 4.29 -10.38 0.72
C TYR A 35 3.19 -11.33 0.26
N PHE A 36 1.97 -11.11 0.75
CA PHE A 36 0.77 -11.87 0.43
C PHE A 36 -0.35 -10.92 0.06
N ASN A 37 -1.19 -11.30 -0.91
CA ASN A 37 -2.47 -10.64 -1.13
C ASN A 37 -3.59 -11.56 -0.61
N HIS A 38 -4.83 -11.09 -0.62
CA HIS A 38 -5.97 -11.88 -0.14
C HIS A 38 -6.18 -13.20 -0.92
N GLU A 39 -5.75 -13.28 -2.18
CA GLU A 39 -5.88 -14.48 -3.02
C GLU A 39 -4.79 -15.52 -2.74
N THR A 40 -3.62 -15.08 -2.24
CA THR A 40 -2.45 -15.91 -1.95
C THR A 40 -2.24 -16.16 -0.46
N LEU A 41 -3.23 -15.79 0.36
CA LEU A 41 -3.18 -15.93 1.81
C LEU A 41 -3.21 -17.43 2.22
N PRO A 42 -2.19 -17.94 2.91
CA PRO A 42 -2.22 -19.31 3.41
C PRO A 42 -3.21 -19.45 4.57
N GLU A 43 -3.65 -20.69 4.86
CA GLU A 43 -4.50 -20.98 6.03
C GLU A 43 -3.83 -20.59 7.35
N HIS A 44 -2.50 -20.76 7.41
CA HIS A 44 -1.67 -20.34 8.52
C HIS A 44 -0.27 -20.01 8.01
N MET A 45 0.28 -18.86 8.42
CA MET A 45 1.67 -18.53 8.23
C MET A 45 2.46 -19.13 9.38
N GLU A 46 3.39 -20.05 9.08
CA GLU A 46 4.31 -20.54 10.12
C GLU A 46 5.04 -19.36 10.75
N GLU A 47 4.99 -19.28 12.09
CA GLU A 47 5.85 -18.41 12.88
C GLU A 47 7.31 -18.79 12.60
N GLY A 48 7.92 -18.10 11.65
CA GLY A 48 9.27 -18.36 11.15
C GLY A 48 10.21 -17.22 11.51
N GLU A 49 11.31 -17.54 12.18
CA GLU A 49 12.21 -16.66 12.93
C GLU A 49 12.93 -15.54 12.12
N HIS A 50 12.75 -15.42 10.79
CA HIS A 50 13.72 -14.69 9.95
C HIS A 50 13.17 -13.59 9.04
N ASP A 51 11.95 -13.70 8.50
CA ASP A 51 11.42 -12.74 7.50
C ASP A 51 10.06 -12.20 7.92
N VAL A 52 9.93 -10.86 7.90
CA VAL A 52 8.67 -10.17 8.16
C VAL A 52 7.67 -10.50 7.06
N ALA A 53 6.45 -10.89 7.43
CA ALA A 53 5.35 -11.16 6.51
C ALA A 53 4.28 -10.05 6.56
N LEU A 54 4.02 -9.40 5.42
CA LEU A 54 2.94 -8.44 5.28
C LEU A 54 1.83 -8.98 4.38
N VAL A 55 0.59 -8.61 4.71
CA VAL A 55 -0.58 -8.82 3.86
C VAL A 55 -1.00 -7.50 3.23
N GLU A 56 -1.33 -7.52 1.94
CA GLU A 56 -1.89 -6.38 1.23
C GLU A 56 -3.31 -6.09 1.70
N ILE A 57 -3.54 -4.85 2.12
CA ILE A 57 -4.87 -4.35 2.48
C ILE A 57 -5.22 -3.21 1.55
N THR A 58 -6.37 -3.30 0.89
CA THR A 58 -6.89 -2.22 0.04
C THR A 58 -7.66 -1.22 0.90
N ASN A 59 -7.38 0.08 0.75
CA ASN A 59 -8.11 1.10 1.50
C ASN A 59 -9.59 1.22 1.07
N PRO A 60 -10.47 1.86 1.86
CA PRO A 60 -11.90 1.97 1.55
C PRO A 60 -12.19 2.57 0.17
N PHE A 61 -11.38 3.54 -0.29
CA PHE A 61 -11.53 4.09 -1.65
C PHE A 61 -11.21 3.05 -2.73
N GLY A 62 -10.12 2.30 -2.55
CA GLY A 62 -9.73 1.22 -3.47
C GLY A 62 -10.78 0.11 -3.54
N LEU A 63 -11.41 -0.24 -2.42
CA LEU A 63 -12.52 -1.19 -2.38
C LEU A 63 -13.72 -0.66 -3.19
N ALA A 64 -14.06 0.63 -3.05
CA ALA A 64 -15.11 1.24 -3.88
C ALA A 64 -14.79 1.12 -5.39
N LEU A 65 -13.53 1.32 -5.79
CA LEU A 65 -13.11 1.15 -7.18
C LEU A 65 -13.26 -0.30 -7.65
N GLN A 66 -12.83 -1.28 -6.84
CA GLN A 66 -12.93 -2.71 -7.16
C GLN A 66 -14.38 -3.18 -7.28
N GLN A 67 -15.28 -2.58 -6.50
CA GLN A 67 -16.72 -2.86 -6.52
C GLN A 67 -17.49 -1.99 -7.55
N GLU A 68 -16.78 -1.18 -8.36
CA GLU A 68 -17.35 -0.27 -9.37
C GLU A 68 -18.34 0.76 -8.78
N ILE A 69 -18.13 1.16 -7.52
CA ILE A 69 -18.94 2.15 -6.81
C ILE A 69 -18.36 3.54 -7.00
N ASP A 70 -19.11 4.43 -7.66
CA ASP A 70 -18.78 5.87 -7.71
C ASP A 70 -19.15 6.56 -6.38
N LEU A 71 -18.36 6.29 -5.34
CA LEU A 71 -18.61 6.75 -3.99
C LEU A 71 -18.60 8.28 -3.88
N ASN A 72 -17.76 8.96 -4.67
CA ASN A 72 -17.72 10.43 -4.71
C ASN A 72 -19.03 11.02 -5.23
N LYS A 73 -19.64 10.40 -6.25
CA LYS A 73 -20.96 10.79 -6.73
C LYS A 73 -22.03 10.56 -5.66
N ILE A 74 -22.02 9.41 -4.97
CA ILE A 74 -23.00 9.12 -3.91
C ILE A 74 -22.85 10.13 -2.77
N LEU A 75 -21.63 10.40 -2.29
CA LEU A 75 -21.35 11.39 -1.24
C LEU A 75 -21.81 12.80 -1.61
N LYS A 76 -21.70 13.16 -2.90
CA LYS A 76 -22.17 14.46 -3.41
C LYS A 76 -23.70 14.53 -3.48
N ASP A 77 -24.34 13.50 -4.02
CA ASP A 77 -25.77 13.49 -4.31
C ASP A 77 -26.62 13.22 -3.05
N ASP A 78 -26.17 12.31 -2.19
CA ASP A 78 -26.76 12.02 -0.87
C ASP A 78 -25.65 11.72 0.15
N PRO A 79 -25.17 12.75 0.89
CA PRO A 79 -24.13 12.57 1.89
C PRO A 79 -24.45 11.51 2.94
N LYS A 80 -25.72 11.34 3.31
CA LYS A 80 -26.12 10.35 4.33
C LYS A 80 -26.00 8.93 3.78
N ALA A 81 -26.38 8.71 2.52
CA ALA A 81 -26.17 7.43 1.85
C ALA A 81 -24.69 7.15 1.60
N GLY A 82 -23.94 8.14 1.09
CA GLY A 82 -22.52 7.99 0.82
C GLY A 82 -21.71 7.65 2.07
N ASN A 83 -22.02 8.30 3.21
CA ASN A 83 -21.36 7.95 4.48
C ASN A 83 -21.71 6.54 4.98
N ARG A 84 -22.90 6.00 4.66
CA ARG A 84 -23.22 4.60 4.99
C ARG A 84 -22.39 3.64 4.16
N VAL A 85 -22.33 3.85 2.84
CA VAL A 85 -21.53 3.02 1.93
C VAL A 85 -20.04 3.09 2.29
N LEU A 86 -19.52 4.29 2.57
CA LEU A 86 -18.14 4.44 3.06
C LEU A 86 -17.92 3.67 4.37
N GLY A 87 -18.87 3.71 5.30
CA GLY A 87 -18.79 2.93 6.54
C GLY A 87 -18.70 1.43 6.29
N GLU A 88 -19.50 0.89 5.36
CA GLU A 88 -19.46 -0.52 4.97
C GLU A 88 -18.09 -0.92 4.38
N LEU A 89 -17.49 -0.06 3.56
CA LEU A 89 -16.16 -0.27 2.99
C LEU A 89 -15.04 -0.17 4.05
N VAL A 90 -15.20 0.69 5.06
CA VAL A 90 -14.29 0.75 6.22
C VAL A 90 -14.38 -0.54 7.03
N ASP A 91 -15.60 -1.03 7.29
CA ASP A 91 -15.82 -2.30 7.99
C ASP A 91 -15.29 -3.51 7.20
N GLU A 92 -15.26 -3.43 5.86
CA GLU A 92 -14.60 -4.41 5.01
C GLU A 92 -13.09 -4.37 5.13
N ALA A 93 -12.46 -3.21 4.94
CA ALA A 93 -11.01 -3.07 5.11
C ALA A 93 -10.54 -3.51 6.50
N LYS A 94 -11.34 -3.25 7.54
CA LYS A 94 -11.07 -3.72 8.89
C LYS A 94 -11.13 -5.25 9.02
N ARG A 95 -12.12 -5.90 8.39
CA ARG A 95 -12.20 -7.37 8.38
C ARG A 95 -11.01 -8.00 7.68
N ASP A 96 -10.55 -7.40 6.59
CA ASP A 96 -9.35 -7.88 5.87
C ASP A 96 -8.09 -7.73 6.73
N ILE A 97 -7.98 -6.63 7.47
CA ILE A 97 -6.91 -6.41 8.47
C ILE A 97 -6.96 -7.49 9.56
N ASP A 98 -8.13 -7.71 10.14
CA ASP A 98 -8.30 -8.71 11.21
C ASP A 98 -7.92 -10.11 10.69
N GLN A 99 -8.36 -10.47 9.48
CA GLN A 99 -8.03 -11.74 8.82
C GLN A 99 -6.52 -11.89 8.56
N ALA A 100 -5.84 -10.82 8.16
CA ALA A 100 -4.39 -10.84 7.97
C ALA A 100 -3.65 -11.22 9.26
N PHE A 101 -4.05 -10.68 10.40
CA PHE A 101 -3.45 -11.03 11.69
C PHE A 101 -3.87 -12.42 12.18
N GLU A 102 -5.10 -12.87 11.92
CA GLU A 102 -5.56 -14.22 12.27
C GLU A 102 -4.70 -15.33 11.62
N VAL A 103 -4.21 -15.10 10.39
CA VAL A 103 -3.33 -16.06 9.72
C VAL A 103 -1.85 -15.90 10.09
N GLY A 104 -1.49 -14.92 10.93
CA GLY A 104 -0.13 -14.74 11.46
C GLY A 104 0.73 -13.69 10.75
N ALA A 105 0.14 -12.68 10.11
CA ALA A 105 0.91 -11.58 9.54
C ALA A 105 1.63 -10.75 10.63
N ASP A 106 2.85 -10.29 10.32
CA ASP A 106 3.63 -9.38 11.17
C ASP A 106 3.12 -7.92 11.07
N GLY A 107 2.32 -7.63 10.05
CA GLY A 107 1.62 -6.37 9.82
C GLY A 107 1.07 -6.28 8.41
N ILE A 108 0.81 -5.05 7.94
CA ILE A 108 0.11 -4.84 6.67
C ILE A 108 0.90 -3.96 5.68
N LEU A 109 0.67 -4.21 4.39
CA LEU A 109 0.96 -3.27 3.32
C LEU A 109 -0.35 -2.60 2.89
N TYR A 110 -0.59 -1.39 3.39
CA TYR A 110 -1.81 -0.63 3.13
C TYR A 110 -1.72 0.09 1.79
N ARG A 111 -2.47 -0.39 0.80
CA ARG A 111 -2.57 0.19 -0.54
C ARG A 111 -3.55 1.36 -0.52
N LEU A 112 -3.00 2.57 -0.60
CA LEU A 112 -3.76 3.80 -0.50
C LEU A 112 -4.12 4.31 -1.89
N TYR A 113 -5.37 4.06 -2.30
CA TYR A 113 -5.96 4.60 -3.52
C TYR A 113 -6.71 5.91 -3.24
N GLY A 114 -6.97 6.67 -4.29
CA GLY A 114 -7.87 7.83 -4.25
C GLY A 114 -7.19 9.17 -3.95
N ALA A 115 -6.01 9.17 -3.32
CA ALA A 115 -5.21 10.37 -3.05
C ALA A 115 -4.51 10.92 -4.30
N ARG A 116 -5.28 11.19 -5.37
CA ARG A 116 -4.83 11.84 -6.61
C ARG A 116 -5.95 12.57 -7.33
N ALA A 117 -5.58 13.56 -8.15
CA ALA A 117 -6.52 14.44 -8.87
C ALA A 117 -7.51 13.70 -9.77
N ARG A 118 -7.10 12.58 -10.37
CA ARG A 118 -7.97 11.75 -11.21
C ARG A 118 -9.20 11.22 -10.46
N HIS A 119 -9.10 10.99 -9.15
CA HIS A 119 -10.14 10.33 -8.37
C HIS A 119 -10.95 11.30 -7.53
N CYS A 120 -10.28 12.22 -6.83
CA CYS A 120 -10.96 13.22 -6.01
C CYS A 120 -10.07 14.44 -5.82
N THR A 121 -10.65 15.58 -5.45
CA THR A 121 -9.89 16.76 -5.02
C THR A 121 -9.25 16.54 -3.64
N PRO A 122 -8.19 17.28 -3.25
CA PRO A 122 -7.61 17.14 -1.91
C PRO A 122 -8.63 17.41 -0.79
N MET A 123 -9.57 18.34 -1.02
CA MET A 123 -10.65 18.65 -0.07
C MET A 123 -11.65 17.50 0.08
N GLN A 124 -11.94 16.77 -1.00
CA GLN A 124 -12.74 15.55 -0.92
C GLN A 124 -11.98 14.42 -0.22
N TYR A 125 -10.69 14.24 -0.55
CA TYR A 125 -9.87 13.21 0.11
C TYR A 125 -9.81 13.44 1.62
N GLY A 126 -9.40 14.65 2.03
CA GLY A 126 -9.30 15.05 3.41
C GLY A 126 -10.65 15.04 4.15
N GLY A 127 -11.74 15.41 3.46
CA GLY A 127 -13.07 15.50 4.08
C GLY A 127 -13.76 14.17 4.34
N PHE A 128 -13.48 13.14 3.53
CA PHE A 128 -14.20 11.86 3.62
C PHE A 128 -13.30 10.67 3.97
N TYR A 129 -12.09 10.59 3.40
CA TYR A 129 -11.31 9.36 3.39
C TYR A 129 -10.11 9.39 4.33
N LEU A 130 -9.39 10.52 4.39
CA LEU A 130 -8.12 10.62 5.12
C LEU A 130 -8.22 10.15 6.57
N GLU A 131 -9.29 10.54 7.28
CA GLU A 131 -9.42 10.15 8.67
C GLU A 131 -9.88 8.71 8.88
N ARG A 132 -10.53 8.11 7.88
CA ARG A 132 -10.83 6.67 7.88
C ARG A 132 -9.56 5.85 7.69
N ASP A 133 -8.69 6.28 6.78
CA ASP A 133 -7.38 5.65 6.60
C ASP A 133 -6.56 5.75 7.89
N ARG A 134 -6.56 6.93 8.54
CA ARG A 134 -5.86 7.13 9.82
C ARG A 134 -6.41 6.22 10.91
N GLU A 135 -7.72 6.15 11.08
CA GLU A 135 -8.36 5.29 12.09
C GLU A 135 -7.98 3.81 11.91
N LEU A 136 -7.98 3.30 10.67
CA LEU A 136 -7.58 1.92 10.35
C LEU A 136 -6.11 1.67 10.68
N LEU A 137 -5.22 2.56 10.23
CA LEU A 137 -3.78 2.43 10.44
C LEU A 137 -3.36 2.61 11.90
N GLU A 138 -4.04 3.50 12.64
CA GLU A 138 -3.84 3.68 14.08
C GLU A 138 -4.22 2.41 14.86
N GLY A 139 -5.25 1.69 14.40
CA GLY A 139 -5.68 0.41 14.98
C GLY A 139 -4.63 -0.70 14.90
N VAL A 140 -3.67 -0.59 13.97
CA VAL A 140 -2.62 -1.61 13.74
C VAL A 140 -1.21 -1.10 13.99
N LYS A 141 -1.05 0.13 14.54
CA LYS A 141 0.25 0.78 14.67
C LYS A 141 1.28 -0.01 15.50
N ASP A 142 0.81 -0.85 16.41
CA ASP A 142 1.64 -1.67 17.31
C ASP A 142 2.09 -3.00 16.67
N ALA A 143 1.68 -3.27 15.42
CA ALA A 143 2.19 -4.38 14.63
C ALA A 143 3.71 -4.28 14.44
N LEU A 144 4.36 -5.41 14.14
CA LEU A 144 5.82 -5.46 14.04
C LEU A 144 6.35 -4.54 12.95
N PHE A 145 5.66 -4.49 11.80
CA PHE A 145 6.00 -3.61 10.69
C PHE A 145 4.78 -3.34 9.82
N ASN A 146 4.53 -2.07 9.49
CA ASN A 146 3.45 -1.66 8.58
C ASN A 146 4.03 -0.76 7.51
N ALA A 147 3.59 -0.91 6.28
CA ALA A 147 3.93 -0.03 5.18
C ALA A 147 2.67 0.55 4.57
N ILE A 148 2.72 1.82 4.19
CA ILE A 148 1.73 2.43 3.30
C ILE A 148 2.34 2.50 1.91
N PHE A 149 1.55 2.18 0.89
CA PHE A 149 1.94 2.41 -0.50
C PHE A 149 0.87 3.23 -1.22
N VAL A 150 1.21 4.47 -1.56
CA VAL A 150 0.32 5.37 -2.30
C VAL A 150 0.26 4.94 -3.75
N VAL A 151 -0.94 4.64 -4.22
CA VAL A 151 -1.20 4.14 -5.57
C VAL A 151 -1.62 5.29 -6.48
N GLY A 152 -0.80 5.57 -7.49
CA GLY A 152 -1.11 6.59 -8.48
C GLY A 152 0.09 6.92 -9.36
N GLU A 153 -0.20 7.58 -10.48
CA GLU A 153 0.82 8.10 -11.39
C GLU A 153 0.98 9.60 -11.11
N GLU A 154 0.39 10.46 -11.93
CA GLU A 154 0.43 11.91 -11.79
C GLU A 154 -0.53 12.44 -10.71
N ASP A 155 -0.17 13.61 -10.17
CA ASP A 155 -0.94 14.41 -9.22
C ASP A 155 -1.34 13.67 -7.94
N VAL A 156 -0.43 12.84 -7.41
CA VAL A 156 -0.58 12.17 -6.11
C VAL A 156 -0.41 13.16 -4.96
N TYR A 157 -1.25 13.03 -3.93
CA TYR A 157 -1.28 13.91 -2.77
C TYR A 157 -0.34 13.42 -1.67
N LEU A 158 0.95 13.17 -2.00
CA LEU A 158 1.90 12.57 -1.06
C LEU A 158 2.01 13.38 0.24
N ASP A 159 2.03 14.71 0.15
CA ASP A 159 2.04 15.63 1.29
C ASP A 159 0.85 15.43 2.23
N PHE A 160 -0.37 15.26 1.68
CA PHE A 160 -1.59 15.06 2.45
C PHE A 160 -1.64 13.74 3.23
N VAL A 161 -1.01 12.69 2.70
CA VAL A 161 -1.06 11.34 3.28
C VAL A 161 0.25 10.92 3.94
N SER A 162 1.27 11.79 3.86
CA SER A 162 2.61 11.56 4.38
C SER A 162 2.68 11.45 5.91
N ASP A 163 1.64 11.85 6.63
CA ASP A 163 1.58 11.82 8.10
C ASP A 163 0.78 10.62 8.65
N LEU A 164 0.27 9.76 7.77
CA LEU A 164 -0.44 8.56 8.18
C LEU A 164 0.51 7.58 8.91
N PRO A 165 0.04 6.90 9.97
CA PRO A 165 0.91 6.08 10.81
C PRO A 165 1.34 4.80 10.08
N ALA A 166 2.65 4.63 9.92
CA ALA A 166 3.28 3.45 9.34
C ALA A 166 4.79 3.47 9.59
N HIS A 167 5.43 2.30 9.51
CA HIS A 167 6.88 2.18 9.64
C HIS A 167 7.60 2.60 8.35
N ALA A 168 6.99 2.29 7.20
CA ALA A 168 7.48 2.72 5.88
C ALA A 168 6.37 3.42 5.07
N PHE A 169 6.77 4.40 4.27
CA PHE A 169 5.89 5.13 3.36
C PHE A 169 6.44 5.02 1.94
N GLY A 170 5.64 4.46 1.05
CA GLY A 170 6.02 4.22 -0.32
C GLY A 170 5.05 4.78 -1.34
N TRP A 171 5.54 4.90 -2.55
CA TRP A 171 4.80 5.40 -3.70
C TRP A 171 5.41 4.86 -4.99
N ASP A 172 4.66 4.98 -6.08
CA ASP A 172 5.10 4.54 -7.39
C ASP A 172 6.08 5.56 -8.01
N PHE A 173 7.38 5.41 -7.71
CA PHE A 173 8.41 6.32 -8.20
C PHE A 173 8.47 6.34 -9.74
N LYS A 174 8.31 5.19 -10.41
CA LYS A 174 8.38 5.11 -11.87
C LYS A 174 7.26 5.90 -12.54
N GLU A 175 6.07 5.91 -11.96
CA GLU A 175 4.94 6.63 -12.51
C GLU A 175 4.91 8.11 -12.09
N THR A 176 5.25 8.41 -10.83
CA THR A 176 5.18 9.77 -10.28
C THR A 176 6.39 10.63 -10.63
N GLN A 177 7.57 10.01 -10.80
CA GLN A 177 8.88 10.66 -10.91
C GLN A 177 9.22 11.61 -9.75
N ILE A 178 8.57 11.46 -8.59
CA ILE A 178 8.85 12.26 -7.38
C ILE A 178 9.99 11.60 -6.62
N PRO A 179 11.17 12.22 -6.51
CA PRO A 179 12.32 11.59 -5.86
C PRO A 179 12.16 11.53 -4.34
N ALA A 180 12.81 10.56 -3.71
CA ALA A 180 12.77 10.33 -2.28
C ALA A 180 13.27 11.54 -1.48
N SER A 181 14.17 12.35 -2.04
CA SER A 181 14.62 13.62 -1.44
C SER A 181 13.50 14.67 -1.31
N GLU A 182 12.48 14.67 -2.18
CA GLU A 182 11.30 15.53 -2.02
C GLU A 182 10.36 14.95 -0.95
N VAL A 183 10.11 13.64 -0.95
CA VAL A 183 9.26 12.98 0.07
C VAL A 183 9.89 13.06 1.47
N ARG A 184 11.22 13.07 1.55
CA ARG A 184 11.95 13.27 2.81
C ARG A 184 11.64 14.61 3.47
N LYS A 185 11.31 15.65 2.71
CA LYS A 185 10.98 16.98 3.25
C LYS A 185 9.63 17.00 3.98
N MET A 186 8.74 16.06 3.66
CA MET A 186 7.38 15.98 4.22
C MET A 186 7.22 14.89 5.29
N ARG A 187 8.05 13.83 5.28
CA ARG A 187 7.95 12.72 6.24
C ARG A 187 9.28 12.32 6.87
N ALA A 188 9.23 12.12 8.19
CA ALA A 188 10.23 11.35 8.93
C ALA A 188 9.84 9.86 8.97
N GLY A 189 10.81 8.95 8.82
CA GLY A 189 10.59 7.50 8.77
C GLY A 189 11.06 6.86 7.47
N ALA A 190 10.93 5.54 7.34
CA ALA A 190 11.45 4.85 6.17
C ALA A 190 10.68 5.21 4.90
N LEU A 191 11.40 5.49 3.82
CA LEU A 191 10.86 5.66 2.47
C LEU A 191 11.03 4.37 1.67
N LEU A 192 9.98 3.99 0.94
CA LEU A 192 9.89 2.75 0.17
C LEU A 192 9.55 3.06 -1.29
N SER A 193 10.51 2.97 -2.21
CA SER A 193 10.20 3.14 -3.64
C SER A 193 11.30 2.54 -4.52
N GLU A 194 11.16 2.67 -5.84
CA GLU A 194 12.19 2.30 -6.80
C GLU A 194 13.29 3.39 -6.93
N ASP A 195 13.16 4.54 -6.27
CA ASP A 195 14.22 5.55 -6.22
C ASP A 195 15.41 5.01 -5.41
N PRO A 196 16.64 4.98 -5.97
CA PRO A 196 17.86 4.59 -5.27
C PRO A 196 18.13 5.35 -3.96
N GLU A 197 17.56 6.53 -3.74
CA GLU A 197 17.68 7.29 -2.48
C GLU A 197 16.73 6.80 -1.37
N SER A 198 15.74 5.96 -1.68
CA SER A 198 14.82 5.37 -0.70
C SER A 198 15.53 4.51 0.33
N ASP A 199 15.00 4.41 1.55
CA ASP A 199 15.63 3.59 2.60
C ASP A 199 15.41 2.10 2.36
N ILE A 200 14.25 1.75 1.78
CA ILE A 200 13.87 0.43 1.33
C ILE A 200 13.68 0.50 -0.18
N LEU A 201 14.36 -0.38 -0.93
CA LEU A 201 14.27 -0.42 -2.37
C LEU A 201 13.17 -1.40 -2.80
N LEU A 202 12.24 -0.90 -3.60
CA LEU A 202 11.38 -1.77 -4.40
C LEU A 202 12.16 -2.20 -5.64
N ASP A 203 12.28 -3.50 -5.82
CA ASP A 203 12.81 -4.10 -7.03
C ASP A 203 11.65 -4.77 -7.76
N SER A 204 11.22 -4.14 -8.85
CA SER A 204 10.17 -4.70 -9.70
C SER A 204 10.64 -5.87 -10.58
N GLY A 205 11.91 -6.27 -10.47
CA GLY A 205 12.50 -7.41 -11.17
C GLY A 205 12.19 -7.43 -12.67
N THR A 206 11.97 -8.63 -13.21
CA THR A 206 11.43 -8.81 -14.57
C THR A 206 9.90 -8.71 -14.63
N ALA A 207 9.19 -8.42 -13.53
CA ALA A 207 7.72 -8.40 -13.50
C ALA A 207 7.10 -7.33 -14.42
N PHE A 208 7.90 -6.35 -14.85
CA PHE A 208 7.57 -5.48 -15.97
C PHE A 208 7.20 -6.26 -17.24
N LEU A 209 7.93 -7.33 -17.57
CA LEU A 209 7.64 -8.18 -18.73
C LEU A 209 6.32 -8.93 -18.58
N SER A 210 5.98 -9.37 -17.37
CA SER A 210 4.72 -10.05 -17.07
C SER A 210 3.51 -9.13 -17.26
N ARG A 211 3.57 -7.89 -16.73
CA ARG A 211 2.54 -6.86 -16.94
C ARG A 211 2.37 -6.49 -18.41
N VAL A 212 3.47 -6.38 -19.16
CA VAL A 212 3.43 -6.09 -20.61
C VAL A 212 2.78 -7.26 -21.37
N LEU A 213 3.14 -8.50 -21.04
CA LEU A 213 2.55 -9.69 -21.68
C LEU A 213 1.05 -9.85 -21.35
N GLU A 214 0.64 -9.62 -20.09
CA GLU A 214 -0.77 -9.67 -19.68
C GLU A 214 -1.60 -8.53 -20.28
N SER A 215 -1.03 -7.33 -20.37
CA SER A 215 -1.61 -6.19 -21.08
C SER A 215 -1.84 -6.53 -22.56
N SER A 216 -0.83 -7.09 -23.24
CA SER A 216 -0.92 -7.48 -24.65
C SER A 216 -1.95 -8.59 -24.92
N LEU A 217 -2.11 -9.54 -24.00
CA LEU A 217 -3.12 -10.60 -24.12
C LEU A 217 -4.55 -10.07 -23.97
N ARG A 218 -4.78 -9.07 -23.11
CA ARG A 218 -6.09 -8.41 -22.97
C ARG A 218 -6.45 -7.53 -24.19
N THR A 219 -5.48 -6.97 -24.90
CA THR A 219 -5.76 -6.19 -26.11
C THR A 219 -6.15 -7.07 -27.29
N GLU A 220 -5.66 -8.31 -27.41
CA GLU A 220 -6.00 -9.21 -28.52
C GLU A 220 -7.42 -9.79 -28.42
N GLU A 221 -7.96 -10.00 -27.21
CA GLU A 221 -9.34 -10.46 -27.02
C GLU A 221 -10.40 -9.38 -27.33
N SER A 222 -10.02 -8.09 -27.31
CA SER A 222 -10.93 -6.98 -27.63
C SER A 222 -11.13 -6.73 -29.14
N TYR A 223 -10.33 -7.36 -30.02
CA TYR A 223 -10.43 -7.22 -31.48
C TYR A 223 -10.97 -8.47 -32.19
N ALA A 224 -11.43 -9.48 -31.44
CA ALA A 224 -11.94 -10.75 -31.96
C ALA A 224 -13.49 -10.84 -31.97
N VAL A 225 -14.21 -9.71 -32.01
CA VAL A 225 -15.69 -9.66 -32.15
C VAL A 225 -16.10 -8.83 -33.36
#